data_AF-A0A846NDH1-F1
#
_entry.id   AF-A0A846NDH1-F1
#
_cell.length_a   1.000
_cell.length_b   1.000
_cell.length_c   1.000
_cell.angle_alpha   90.00
_cell.angle_beta   90.00
_cell.angle_gamma   90.00
#
_symmetry.space_group_name_H-M   'P 1'
#
loop_
_entity.id
_entity.type
_entity.pdbx_description
1 polymer ?
#
loop_
_entity_poly.entity_id
_entity_poly.type
_entity_poly.pdbx_seq_one_letter_code
_entity_poly.pdbx_strand_id
1 'polypeptide(L)'
;VCYLGGSTFFLRTPEHVILIDPAEKISSSDVPGIKRLDLLLAAQRNSEYYDLEVIRRIHQKTNSTILADQLLYDQVTDLLGDDIP
;
A
#
# COMPACT_ATOMS: atom_id res chain seq x y z
N VAL A 1 -0.33 16.66 -2.23
CA VAL A 1 -0.75 15.52 -3.07
C VAL A 1 0.29 15.35 -4.17
N CYS A 2 0.77 14.13 -4.39
CA CYS A 2 1.68 13.77 -5.48
C CYS A 2 1.00 12.72 -6.35
N TYR A 3 0.91 12.95 -7.65
CA TYR A 3 0.38 12.01 -8.63
C TYR A 3 1.54 11.20 -9.23
N LEU A 4 1.44 9.87 -9.19
CA LEU A 4 2.50 8.95 -9.67
C LEU A 4 2.12 8.23 -10.98
N GLY A 5 0.95 8.53 -11.56
CA GLY A 5 0.44 7.87 -12.76
C GLY A 5 -0.73 6.91 -12.47
N GLY A 6 -1.57 6.64 -13.46
CA GLY A 6 -2.75 5.76 -13.30
C GLY A 6 -3.72 6.28 -12.24
N SER A 7 -4.05 5.43 -11.26
CA SER A 7 -4.80 5.78 -10.05
C SER A 7 -3.92 5.97 -8.82
N THR A 8 -2.58 6.04 -8.98
CA THR A 8 -1.65 6.08 -7.86
C THR A 8 -1.43 7.50 -7.33
N PHE A 9 -1.71 7.69 -6.04
CA PHE A 9 -1.50 8.97 -5.35
C PHE A 9 -0.76 8.81 -4.03
N PHE A 10 0.15 9.74 -3.76
CA PHE A 10 0.74 9.95 -2.45
C PHE A 10 0.17 11.22 -1.82
N LEU A 11 -0.59 11.06 -0.74
CA LEU A 11 -1.15 12.17 0.02
C LEU A 11 -0.32 12.37 1.28
N ARG A 12 0.10 13.61 1.54
CA ARG A 12 0.75 13.99 2.79
C ARG A 12 0.02 15.19 3.36
N THR A 13 -0.44 15.04 4.58
CA THR A 13 -0.89 16.12 5.46
C THR A 13 0.17 16.32 6.55
N PRO A 14 0.04 17.33 7.42
CA PRO A 14 0.93 17.47 8.58
C PRO A 14 0.92 16.25 9.51
N GLU A 15 -0.22 15.56 9.59
CA GLU A 15 -0.47 14.49 10.56
C GLU A 15 -0.38 13.10 9.94
N HIS A 16 -0.68 12.96 8.65
CA HIS A 16 -0.85 11.66 8.00
C HIS A 16 -0.19 11.59 6.62
N VAL A 17 0.22 10.38 6.26
CA VAL A 17 0.75 10.00 4.97
C VAL A 17 -0.07 8.82 4.46
N ILE A 18 -0.67 8.98 3.28
CA ILE A 18 -1.58 8.01 2.68
C ILE A 18 -1.09 7.69 1.27
N LEU A 19 -1.12 6.41 0.93
CA LEU A 19 -0.79 5.90 -0.40
C LEU A 19 -2.04 5.24 -0.95
N ILE A 20 -2.45 5.65 -2.15
CA ILE A 20 -3.65 5.14 -2.82
C ILE A 20 -3.20 4.39 -4.07
N ASP A 21 -3.71 3.18 -4.26
CA ASP A 21 -3.54 2.30 -5.41
C ASP A 21 -2.08 2.30 -5.93
N PRO A 22 -1.12 1.77 -5.13
CA PRO A 22 0.30 1.82 -5.50
C PRO A 22 0.62 1.17 -6.85
N ALA A 23 -0.20 0.20 -7.30
CA ALA A 23 -0.07 -0.51 -8.56
C ALA A 23 1.40 -0.84 -8.91
N GLU A 24 1.75 -0.80 -10.19
CA GLU A 24 3.12 -0.92 -10.66
C GLU A 24 3.92 0.40 -10.56
N LYS A 25 3.36 1.45 -9.95
CA LYS A 25 4.01 2.78 -9.87
C LYS A 25 4.98 2.89 -8.71
N ILE A 26 4.91 1.96 -7.76
CA ILE A 26 5.89 1.82 -6.69
C ILE A 26 6.49 0.43 -6.80
N SER A 27 7.76 0.37 -7.16
CA SER A 27 8.50 -0.88 -7.25
C SER A 27 9.06 -1.28 -5.87
N SER A 28 9.41 -2.56 -5.71
CA SER A 28 10.13 -3.04 -4.52
C SER A 28 11.42 -2.25 -4.21
N SER A 29 12.07 -1.64 -5.21
CA SER A 29 13.26 -0.80 -5.01
C SER A 29 12.95 0.60 -4.47
N ASP A 30 11.70 1.07 -4.57
CA ASP A 30 11.28 2.39 -4.07
C ASP A 30 10.88 2.33 -2.59
N VAL A 31 10.45 1.17 -2.11
CA VAL A 31 10.00 0.93 -0.73
C VAL A 31 10.99 1.42 0.34
N PRO A 32 12.32 1.23 0.21
CA PRO A 32 13.29 1.78 1.16
C PRO A 32 13.17 3.29 1.39
N GLY A 33 12.72 4.06 0.38
CA GLY A 33 12.51 5.50 0.44
C GLY A 33 11.25 5.93 1.22
N ILE A 34 10.30 5.03 1.43
CA ILE A 34 9.05 5.30 2.17
C ILE A 34 9.36 5.23 3.67
N LYS A 35 9.59 6.40 4.28
CA LYS A 35 9.97 6.50 5.70
C LYS A 35 8.79 6.40 6.67
N ARG A 36 7.61 6.80 6.22
CA ARG A 36 6.37 6.82 7.00
C ARG A 36 5.21 6.64 6.05
N LEU A 37 4.28 5.77 6.43
CA LEU A 37 2.99 5.61 5.82
C LEU A 37 2.00 5.22 6.92
N ASP A 38 0.91 5.96 7.04
CA ASP A 38 -0.10 5.69 8.07
C ASP A 38 -1.22 4.82 7.49
N LEU A 39 -1.56 5.01 6.21
CA LEU A 39 -2.59 4.26 5.50
C LEU A 39 -2.17 3.89 4.08
N LEU A 40 -2.37 2.64 3.71
CA LEU A 40 -2.37 2.16 2.33
C LEU A 40 -3.80 1.82 1.93
N LEU A 41 -4.33 2.54 0.96
CA LEU A 41 -5.66 2.32 0.39
C LEU A 41 -5.51 1.61 -0.96
N ALA A 42 -6.11 0.43 -1.08
CA ALA A 42 -6.25 -0.28 -2.35
C ALA A 42 -7.73 -0.36 -2.72
N ALA A 43 -8.17 0.61 -3.53
CA ALA A 43 -9.57 0.83 -3.88
C ALA A 43 -10.03 -0.04 -5.07
N GLN A 44 -9.10 -0.50 -5.90
CA GLN A 44 -9.40 -1.27 -7.12
C GLN A 44 -9.24 -2.77 -6.87
N ARG A 45 -10.20 -3.57 -7.39
CA ARG A 45 -10.20 -5.03 -7.27
C ARG A 45 -9.32 -5.76 -8.29
N ASN A 46 -9.00 -5.12 -9.41
CA ASN A 46 -8.26 -5.82 -10.47
C ASN A 46 -6.78 -5.89 -10.09
N SER A 47 -6.18 -7.07 -10.28
CA SER A 47 -4.78 -7.35 -9.95
C SER A 47 -3.77 -6.47 -10.69
N GLU A 48 -4.18 -5.82 -11.77
CA GLU A 48 -3.35 -4.82 -12.49
C GLU A 48 -3.13 -3.52 -11.70
N TYR A 49 -3.88 -3.29 -10.61
CA TYR A 49 -3.77 -2.09 -9.77
C TYR A 49 -3.08 -2.33 -8.43
N TYR A 50 -2.58 -3.54 -8.17
CA TYR A 50 -1.85 -3.83 -6.93
C TYR A 50 -0.77 -4.90 -7.11
N ASP A 51 0.36 -4.68 -6.43
CA ASP A 51 1.40 -5.69 -6.24
C ASP A 51 1.40 -6.09 -4.76
N LEU A 52 1.01 -7.35 -4.49
CA LEU A 52 0.91 -7.88 -3.14
C LEU A 52 2.25 -7.88 -2.41
N GLU A 53 3.36 -8.11 -3.11
CA GLU A 53 4.69 -8.09 -2.50
C GLU A 53 5.08 -6.66 -2.11
N VAL A 54 4.77 -5.68 -2.96
CA VAL A 54 5.00 -4.26 -2.65
C VAL A 54 4.15 -3.84 -1.45
N ILE A 55 2.86 -4.17 -1.43
CA ILE A 55 1.96 -3.86 -0.30
C ILE A 55 2.52 -4.48 0.99
N ARG A 56 2.90 -5.77 0.96
CA ARG A 56 3.48 -6.48 2.08
C ARG A 56 4.76 -5.80 2.59
N ARG A 57 5.70 -5.46 1.70
CA ARG A 57 6.96 -4.80 2.05
C ARG A 57 6.74 -3.41 2.63
N ILE A 58 5.79 -2.64 2.09
CA ILE A 58 5.43 -1.33 2.61
C ILE A 58 4.85 -1.46 4.02
N HIS A 59 3.89 -2.36 4.21
CA HIS A 59 3.27 -2.61 5.50
C HIS A 59 4.31 -3.04 6.55
N GLN A 60 5.12 -4.06 6.27
CA GLN A 60 6.17 -4.52 7.19
C GLN A 60 7.17 -3.43 7.57
N LYS A 61 7.47 -2.51 6.65
CA LYS A 61 8.41 -1.40 6.89
C LYS A 61 7.80 -0.28 7.72
N THR A 62 6.52 0.00 7.54
CA THR A 62 5.89 1.24 8.04
C THR A 62 4.86 0.99 9.13
N ASN A 63 4.44 -0.26 9.33
CA ASN A 63 3.29 -0.66 10.13
C ASN A 63 2.00 0.10 9.74
N SER A 64 1.86 0.43 8.46
CA SER A 64 0.72 1.19 7.94
C SER A 64 -0.56 0.35 8.01
N THR A 65 -1.69 0.96 8.37
CA THR A 65 -2.99 0.30 8.20
C THR A 65 -3.24 0.03 6.71
N ILE A 66 -3.74 -1.15 6.38
CA ILE A 66 -4.19 -1.48 5.02
C ILE A 66 -5.71 -1.41 4.99
N LEU A 67 -6.24 -0.59 4.10
CA LEU A 67 -7.67 -0.54 3.79
C LEU A 67 -7.85 -1.01 2.35
N ALA A 68 -8.55 -2.12 2.18
CA ALA A 68 -8.73 -2.76 0.88
C ALA A 68 -10.11 -3.40 0.80
N ASP A 69 -10.51 -3.81 -0.41
CA ASP A 69 -11.61 -4.75 -0.57
C ASP A 69 -11.31 -6.08 0.15
N GLN A 70 -12.36 -6.78 0.60
CA GLN A 70 -12.24 -8.02 1.39
C GLN A 70 -11.32 -9.05 0.72
N LEU A 71 -11.46 -9.29 -0.59
CA LEU A 71 -10.66 -10.31 -1.28
C LEU A 71 -9.16 -9.96 -1.26
N LEU A 72 -8.83 -8.69 -1.46
CA LEU A 72 -7.45 -8.21 -1.42
C LEU A 72 -6.93 -8.20 0.02
N TYR A 73 -7.76 -7.82 0.97
CA TYR A 73 -7.40 -7.86 2.39
C TYR A 73 -7.06 -9.28 2.83
N ASP A 74 -7.86 -10.27 2.44
CA ASP A 74 -7.62 -11.69 2.74
C ASP A 74 -6.29 -12.16 2.11
N GLN A 75 -6.04 -11.82 0.84
CA GLN A 75 -4.78 -12.16 0.16
C GLN A 75 -3.54 -11.56 0.83
N VAL A 76 -3.63 -10.30 1.27
CA VAL A 76 -2.53 -9.64 1.98
C VAL A 76 -2.34 -10.23 3.37
N THR A 77 -3.43 -10.62 4.04
CA THR A 77 -3.41 -11.29 5.34
C THR A 77 -2.73 -12.65 5.26
N ASP A 78 -3.11 -13.48 4.29
CA ASP A 78 -2.48 -14.79 4.04
C ASP A 78 -0.97 -14.66 3.78
N LEU A 79 -0.55 -13.56 3.12
CA LEU A 79 0.86 -13.28 2.83
C LEU A 79 1.65 -12.71 4.02
N LEU A 80 0.97 -12.04 4.95
CA LEU A 80 1.58 -11.50 6.16
C LEU A 80 1.68 -12.55 7.27
N GLY A 81 0.82 -13.58 7.25
CA GLY A 81 0.70 -14.54 8.35
C GLY A 81 0.01 -13.91 9.57
N ASP A 82 0.12 -14.56 10.75
CA ASP A 82 -0.47 -14.08 12.02
C ASP A 82 0.13 -12.75 12.55
N ASP A 83 0.93 -12.04 11.75
CA ASP A 83 1.60 -10.77 12.11
C ASP A 83 0.71 -9.51 11.92
N ILE A 84 -0.62 -9.67 11.98
CA ILE A 84 -1.56 -8.54 11.90
C ILE A 84 -2.18 -8.30 13.29
N PRO A 85 -2.10 -7.07 13.85
CA PRO A 85 -2.81 -6.71 15.07
C PRO A 85 -4.33 -6.64 14.89
#